data_AF-A0A970Y7K3-F1
#
_entry.id   AF-A0A970Y7K3-F1
#
_cell.length_a   1.000
_cell.length_b   1.000
_cell.length_c   1.000
_cell.angle_alpha   90.00
_cell.angle_beta   90.00
_cell.angle_gamma   90.00
#
_symmetry.space_group_name_H-M   'P 1'
#
loop_
_entity.id
_entity.type
_entity.pdbx_description
1 polymer ?
#
loop_
_entity_poly.entity_id
_entity_poly.type
_entity_poly.pdbx_seq_one_letter_code
_entity_poly.pdbx_strand_id
1 'polypeptide(L)' 'MDPLIMRELRAQLDDWVAQGYQILADEVDGQIRVTVVYVARADEPGKERDQQMWPLVPETMELLQTRGIALVSRPQDV' A
#
# COMPACT_ATOMS: atom_id res chain seq x y z
N MET A 1 -10.01 14.89 0.43
CA MET A 1 -9.65 14.18 1.69
C MET A 1 -9.07 15.17 2.71
N ASP A 2 -9.01 14.82 4.00
CA ASP A 2 -8.31 15.64 5.00
C ASP A 2 -6.78 15.71 4.70
N PRO A 3 -6.16 16.91 4.68
CA PRO A 3 -4.74 17.06 4.37
C PRO A 3 -3.78 16.33 5.33
N LEU A 4 -4.18 16.15 6.59
CA LEU A 4 -3.39 15.40 7.58
C LEU A 4 -3.31 13.93 7.20
N ILE A 5 -4.44 13.32 6.84
CA ILE A 5 -4.52 11.92 6.39
C ILE A 5 -3.64 11.70 5.16
N MET A 6 -3.66 12.62 4.20
CA MET A 6 -2.78 12.53 3.01
C MET A 6 -1.30 12.67 3.35
N ARG A 7 -0.96 13.46 4.37
CA ARG A 7 0.43 13.61 4.83
C ARG A 7 0.90 12.34 5.54
N GLU A 8 0.05 11.73 6.35
CA GLU A 8 0.35 10.47 7.05
C GLU A 8 0.55 9.33 6.06
N LEU A 9 -0.38 9.14 5.12
CA LEU A 9 -0.23 8.13 4.06
C LEU A 9 1.07 8.32 3.28
N ARG A 10 1.40 9.56 2.91
CA ARG A 10 2.64 9.87 2.19
C ARG A 10 3.87 9.47 2.99
N ALA A 11 3.96 9.92 4.24
CA ALA A 11 5.09 9.63 5.11
C ALA A 11 5.27 8.12 5.34
N GLN A 12 4.16 7.40 5.49
CA GLN A 12 4.17 5.96 5.72
C GLN A 12 4.58 5.16 4.48
N LEU A 13 4.08 5.52 3.30
CA LEU A 13 4.54 4.92 2.04
C LEU A 13 6.04 5.16 1.83
N ASP A 14 6.53 6.37 2.09
CA ASP A 14 7.94 6.72 1.93
C ASP A 14 8.83 5.94 2.90
N ASP A 15 8.39 5.75 4.14
CA ASP A 15 9.07 4.95 5.16
C ASP A 15 9.19 3.47 4.75
N TRP A 16 8.08 2.86 4.32
CA TRP A 16 8.09 1.47 3.87
C TRP A 16 8.97 1.25 2.64
N VAL A 17 8.93 2.17 1.66
CA VAL A 17 9.82 2.08 0.50
C VAL A 17 11.29 2.22 0.91
N ALA A 18 11.61 3.15 1.82
CA ALA A 18 12.98 3.36 2.31
C ALA A 18 13.54 2.13 3.05
N GLN A 19 12.68 1.42 3.79
CA GLN A 19 13.04 0.17 4.47
C GLN A 19 13.09 -1.05 3.53
N GLY A 20 12.74 -0.88 2.25
CA GLY A 20 12.81 -1.93 1.24
C GLY A 20 11.62 -2.88 1.23
N TYR A 21 10.49 -2.50 1.81
CA TYR A 21 9.26 -3.28 1.73
C TYR A 21 8.68 -3.26 0.33
N GLN A 22 8.03 -4.36 -0.05
CA GLN A 22 7.18 -4.39 -1.22
C GLN A 22 5.77 -3.93 -0.83
N ILE A 23 5.21 -3.00 -1.59
CA ILE A 23 3.87 -2.46 -1.35
C ILE A 23 2.96 -2.87 -2.50
N LEU A 24 1.78 -3.39 -2.16
CA LEU A 24 0.70 -3.73 -3.08
C LEU A 24 -0.52 -2.89 -2.72
N ALA A 25 -1.32 -2.50 -3.72
CA ALA A 25 -2.59 -1.84 -3.49
C ALA A 25 -3.71 -2.57 -4.25
N ASP A 26 -4.87 -2.71 -3.63
CA ASP A 26 -6.06 -3.28 -4.25
C ASP A 26 -7.33 -2.59 -3.74
N GLU A 27 -8.39 -2.55 -4.55
CA GLU A 27 -9.68 -2.01 -4.13
C GLU A 27 -10.51 -3.11 -3.46
N VAL A 28 -11.01 -2.85 -2.25
CA VAL A 28 -11.84 -3.77 -1.45
C VAL A 28 -12.93 -2.96 -0.77
N ASP A 29 -14.18 -3.37 -0.93
CA ASP A 29 -15.35 -2.77 -0.26
C ASP A 29 -15.42 -1.23 -0.39
N GLY A 30 -15.03 -0.68 -1.56
CA GLY A 30 -15.01 0.76 -1.83
C GLY A 30 -13.87 1.51 -1.13
N GLN A 31 -12.85 0.81 -0.66
CA GLN A 31 -11.64 1.35 -0.05
C GLN A 31 -10.40 0.84 -0.78
N ILE A 32 -9.28 1.53 -0.61
CA ILE A 32 -7.98 1.06 -1.08
C ILE A 32 -7.30 0.32 0.07
N ARG A 33 -7.10 -0.98 -0.09
CA ARG A 33 -6.25 -1.78 0.77
C ARG A 33 -4.81 -1.66 0.32
N VAL A 34 -3.96 -1.07 1.16
CA VAL A 34 -2.51 -1.10 1.00
C VAL A 34 -1.97 -2.29 1.80
N THR A 35 -1.34 -3.24 1.10
CA THR A 35 -0.68 -4.40 1.71
C THR A 35 0.83 -4.20 1.64
N VAL A 36 1.48 -4.20 2.80
CA VAL A 36 2.94 -4.11 2.94
C VAL A 36 3.48 -5.50 3.18
N VAL A 37 4.49 -5.91 2.41
CA VAL A 37 5.09 -7.24 2.50
C VAL A 37 6.59 -7.08 2.75
N TYR A 38 7.05 -7.57 3.90
CA TYR A 38 8.48 -7.77 4.12
C TYR A 38 8.94 -9.00 3.34
N VAL A 39 9.86 -8.82 2.40
CA VAL A 39 10.56 -9.93 1.75
C VAL A 39 11.95 -9.99 2.36
N ALA A 40 12.17 -10.96 3.24
CA ALA A 40 13.52 -11.23 3.73
C ALA A 40 14.44 -11.55 2.55
N ARG A 41 15.66 -11.03 2.63
CA ARG A 41 16.75 -11.43 1.75
C ARG A 41 17.23 -12.83 2.17
N ALA A 42 17.99 -13.48 1.29
CA ALA A 42 18.44 -14.86 1.48
C ALA A 42 19.04 -15.06 2.89
N ASP A 43 18.61 -16.14 3.55
CA ASP A 43 18.90 -16.59 4.93
C ASP A 43 17.99 -16.08 6.08
N GLU A 44 16.92 -15.33 5.82
CA GLU A 44 15.93 -14.97 6.86
C GLU A 44 14.49 -15.43 6.53
N PRO A 45 13.69 -15.85 7.54
CA PRO A 45 12.26 -16.12 7.35
C PRO A 45 11.49 -14.79 7.25
N GLY A 46 11.34 -14.26 6.05
CA GLY A 46 10.55 -13.06 5.82
C GLY A 46 9.10 -13.39 5.51
N LYS A 47 8.18 -12.81 6.29
CA LYS A 47 6.85 -12.34 5.86
C LYS A 47 6.07 -11.76 7.04
N GLU A 48 6.43 -10.55 7.46
CA GLU A 48 5.49 -9.69 8.18
C GLU A 48 4.63 -8.96 7.14
N ARG A 49 3.32 -9.00 7.33
CA ARG A 49 2.33 -8.37 6.44
C ARG A 49 1.47 -7.42 7.24
N ASP A 50 1.52 -6.14 6.88
CA ASP A 50 0.56 -5.16 7.36
C ASP A 50 -0.47 -4.84 6.26
N GLN A 51 -1.71 -4.60 6.65
CA GLN A 51 -2.79 -4.20 5.76
C GLN A 51 -3.51 -2.99 6.34
N GLN A 52 -3.51 -1.91 5.57
CA GLN A 52 -4.16 -0.68 5.96
C GLN A 52 -5.17 -0.26 4.91
N MET A 53 -6.33 0.17 5.40
CA MET A 53 -7.42 0.63 4.55
C MET A 53 -7.38 2.15 4.46
N TRP A 54 -7.38 2.63 3.23
CA TRP A 54 -7.37 4.04 2.90
C TRP A 54 -8.61 4.38 2.08
N PRO A 55 -9.17 5.59 2.21
CA PRO A 55 -10.31 5.97 1.40
C PRO A 55 -9.98 5.94 -0.10
N LEU A 56 -10.88 5.35 -0.88
CA LEU A 56 -10.84 5.35 -2.34
C LEU A 56 -11.21 6.75 -2.85
N VAL A 57 -10.20 7.62 -2.96
CA VAL A 57 -10.32 8.97 -3.50
C VAL A 57 -9.23 9.21 -4.54
N PRO A 58 -9.43 10.15 -5.50
CA PRO A 58 -8.45 10.46 -6.54
C PRO A 58 -7.05 10.74 -6.01
N GLU A 59 -6.94 11.44 -4.88
CA GLU A 59 -5.66 11.81 -4.27
C GLU A 59 -4.87 10.58 -3.79
N THR A 60 -5.54 9.58 -3.22
CA THR A 60 -4.91 8.32 -2.80
C THR A 60 -4.41 7.54 -4.02
N MET A 61 -5.22 7.47 -5.08
CA MET A 61 -4.85 6.77 -6.31
C MET A 61 -3.66 7.41 -7.01
N GLU A 62 -3.65 8.74 -7.11
CA GLU A 62 -2.53 9.50 -7.69
C GLU A 62 -1.24 9.26 -6.89
N LEU A 63 -1.33 9.25 -5.57
CA LEU A 63 -0.18 9.03 -4.69
C LEU A 63 0.46 7.65 -4.87
N LEU A 64 -0.35 6.62 -5.06
CA LEU A 64 0.11 5.25 -5.30
C LEU A 64 0.74 5.11 -6.69
N GLN A 65 0.06 5.63 -7.72
CA GLN A 65 0.53 5.58 -9.11
C GLN A 65 1.86 6.33 -9.29
N THR A 66 2.00 7.52 -8.68
CA THR A 66 3.25 8.31 -8.74
C THR A 66 4.44 7.60 -8.07
N ARG A 67 4.20 6.62 -7.20
CA ARG A 67 5.23 5.77 -6.59
C ARG A 67 5.43 4.44 -7.32
N GLY A 68 4.76 4.24 -8.46
CA GLY A 68 4.81 2.98 -9.20
C GLY A 68 4.09 1.83 -8.50
N ILE A 69 3.27 2.11 -7.48
CA ILE A 69 2.44 1.11 -6.81
C ILE A 69 1.18 0.92 -7.66
N ALA A 70 1.16 -0.16 -8.43
CA ALA A 70 0.01 -0.51 -9.25
C ALA A 70 -1.16 -0.96 -8.36
N LEU A 71 -2.37 -0.45 -8.65
CA LEU A 71 -3.58 -1.08 -8.13
C LEU A 71 -3.80 -2.39 -8.88
N VAL A 72 -3.75 -3.49 -8.14
CA VAL A 72 -4.08 -4.82 -8.66
C VAL A 72 -5.55 -5.06 -8.37
N SER A 73 -6.38 -5.10 -9.40
CA SER A 73 -7.71 -5.70 -9.27
C SER A 73 -7.52 -7.19 -9.05
N ARG A 74 -7.57 -7.66 -7.80
CA ARG A 74 -7.69 -9.11 -7.58
C ARG A 74 -9.08 -9.50 -8.04
N PRO A 75 -9.23 -10.49 -8.95
CA PRO A 75 -10.51 -11.15 -9.09
C PRO A 75 -10.89 -11.67 -7.71
N GLN A 76 -12.07 -11.29 -7.23
CA GLN A 76 -12.64 -11.91 -6.03
C GLN A 76 -12.71 -13.41 -6.34
N ASP A 77 -11.88 -14.20 -5.66
CA ASP A 77 -12.04 -15.66 -5.62
C ASP A 77 -13.45 -15.88 -5.05
N VAL A 78 -14.36 -16.29 -5.94
CA VAL A 78 -15.75 -16.67 -5.68
C VAL A 78 -15.83 -18.13 -5.26
#